data_AF-A0A963JZM9-F1
#
_entry.id   AF-A0A963JZM9-F1
#
_cell.length_a   1.000
_cell.length_b   1.000
_cell.length_c   1.000
_cell.angle_alpha   90.00
_cell.angle_beta   90.00
_cell.angle_gamma   90.00
#
_symmetry.space_group_name_H-M   'P 1'
#
loop_
_entity.id
_entity.type
_entity.pdbx_description
1 polymer ?
#
loop_
_entity_poly.entity_id
_entity_poly.type
_entity_poly.pdbx_seq_one_letter_code
_entity_poly.pdbx_strand_id
1 'polypeptide(L)' 'MPRQISVTIDREDDGRWIAEIEALPGALAYGSTPEEARAKVEALALRILADRREHGEPVPELDGLFEAA' A
#
# COMPACT_ATOMS: atom_id res chain seq x y z
N MET A 1 4.40 -0.76 19.03
CA MET A 1 4.79 0.35 18.14
C MET A 1 3.88 0.27 16.93
N PRO A 2 3.06 1.29 16.60
CA PRO A 2 2.28 1.22 15.37
C PRO A 2 3.24 1.10 14.19
N ARG A 3 3.12 0.03 13.41
CA ARG A 3 4.00 -0.23 12.27
C ARG A 3 3.57 0.68 11.13
N GLN A 4 4.15 1.86 11.05
CA GLN A 4 3.93 2.80 9.95
C GLN A 4 4.42 2.17 8.64
N ILE A 5 3.58 2.21 7.61
CA ILE A 5 3.93 1.78 6.26
C ILE A 5 4.38 3.03 5.49
N SER A 6 5.65 3.10 5.11
CA SER A 6 6.19 4.20 4.33
C SER A 6 5.80 4.07 2.86
N VAL A 7 5.40 5.19 2.26
CA VAL A 7 5.15 5.31 0.82
C VAL A 7 6.25 6.19 0.23
N THR A 8 6.97 5.66 -0.75
CA THR A 8 7.91 6.42 -1.57
C THR A 8 7.16 6.96 -2.79
N ILE A 9 7.38 8.21 -3.16
CA ILE A 9 6.73 8.86 -4.31
C ILE A 9 7.79 9.54 -5.15
N ASP A 10 7.83 9.20 -6.44
CA ASP A 10 8.76 9.77 -7.40
C ASP A 10 8.05 10.21 -8.68
N ARG A 11 8.75 10.98 -9.51
CA ARG A 11 8.26 11.45 -10.81
C ARG A 11 9.09 10.82 -11.93
N GLU A 12 8.39 10.19 -12.86
CA GLU A 12 8.96 9.54 -14.05
C GLU A 12 9.40 10.56 -15.11
N ASP A 13 10.28 10.13 -16.01
CA ASP A 13 10.76 10.95 -17.14
C ASP A 13 9.63 11.37 -18.10
N ASP A 14 8.58 10.57 -18.20
CA ASP A 14 7.38 10.87 -19.00
C ASP A 14 6.38 11.80 -18.28
N GLY A 15 6.72 12.23 -17.07
CA GLY A 15 5.94 13.16 -16.27
C GLY A 15 4.88 12.53 -15.37
N ARG A 16 4.65 11.21 -15.44
CA ARG A 16 3.77 10.49 -14.50
C ARG A 16 4.37 10.45 -13.09
N TRP A 17 3.52 10.28 -12.10
CA TRP A 17 3.93 10.00 -10.72
C TRP A 17 3.85 8.51 -10.45
N ILE A 18 4.83 7.99 -9.72
CA ILE A 18 4.86 6.61 -9.24
C ILE A 18 4.89 6.64 -7.71
N ALA A 19 4.14 5.74 -7.09
CA ALA A 19 4.18 5.53 -5.65
C ALA A 19 4.39 4.04 -5.35
N GLU A 20 5.26 3.74 -4.38
CA GLU A 20 5.66 2.38 -4.01
C GLU A 20 5.69 2.22 -2.48
N ILE A 21 5.37 1.01 -2.01
CA ILE A 21 5.61 0.58 -0.63
C ILE A 21 6.62 -0.56 -0.64
N GLU A 22 7.88 -0.25 -0.34
CA GLU A 22 8.99 -1.23 -0.37
C GLU A 22 8.76 -2.45 0.53
N ALA A 23 8.11 -2.23 1.69
CA ALA A 23 7.79 -3.28 2.64
C ALA A 23 6.69 -4.24 2.15
N LEU A 24 6.03 -3.95 1.03
CA LEU A 24 4.92 -4.72 0.48
C LEU A 24 5.15 -4.97 -1.02
N PRO A 25 5.94 -5.99 -1.38
CA PRO A 25 6.20 -6.33 -2.78
C PRO A 25 4.91 -6.44 -3.60
N GLY A 26 4.87 -5.75 -4.74
CA GLY A 26 3.69 -5.65 -5.60
C GLY A 26 2.81 -4.43 -5.34
N ALA A 27 3.04 -3.65 -4.28
CA ALA A 27 2.34 -2.40 -4.02
C ALA A 27 3.04 -1.21 -4.72
N LEU A 28 2.74 -1.06 -6.02
CA LEU A 28 3.25 0.04 -6.86
C LEU A 28 2.13 0.55 -7.77
N ALA A 29 1.95 1.87 -7.82
CA ALA A 29 0.89 2.47 -8.61
C ALA A 29 1.29 3.81 -9.25
N TYR A 30 0.75 4.07 -10.44
CA TYR A 30 0.95 5.32 -11.16
C TYR A 30 -0.23 6.29 -11.02
N GLY A 31 0.06 7.58 -10.99
CA GLY A 31 -0.90 8.68 -10.99
C GLY A 31 -0.47 9.84 -11.87
N SER A 32 -1.42 10.70 -12.21
CA SER A 32 -1.19 11.98 -12.89
C SER A 32 -0.70 13.05 -11.91
N THR A 33 -0.95 12.86 -10.61
CA THR A 33 -0.45 13.70 -9.51
C THR A 33 0.17 12.82 -8.41
N PRO A 34 1.01 13.40 -7.51
CA PRO A 34 1.54 12.67 -6.35
C PRO A 34 0.44 12.07 -5.48
N GLU A 35 -0.65 12.82 -5.26
CA GLU A 35 -1.78 12.42 -4.42
C GLU A 35 -2.55 11.26 -5.06
N GLU A 36 -2.71 11.29 -6.39
CA GLU A 36 -3.35 10.18 -7.11
C GLU A 36 -2.52 8.90 -7.03
N ALA A 37 -1.20 8.98 -7.23
CA ALA A 37 -0.31 7.83 -7.12
C ALA A 37 -0.34 7.25 -5.70
N ARG A 38 -0.29 8.13 -4.69
CA ARG A 38 -0.40 7.75 -3.27
C ARG A 38 -1.73 7.04 -2.95
N ALA A 39 -2.86 7.63 -3.34
CA ALA A 39 -4.16 7.04 -3.05
C ALA A 39 -4.32 5.66 -3.69
N LYS A 40 -3.79 5.49 -4.90
CA LYS A 40 -3.81 4.19 -5.60
C LYS A 40 -2.93 3.15 -4.92
N VAL A 41 -1.72 3.51 -4.48
CA VAL A 41 -0.83 2.54 -3.80
C VAL A 41 -1.37 2.16 -2.42
N GLU A 42 -1.99 3.09 -1.69
CA GLU A 42 -2.67 2.81 -0.42
C GLU A 42 -3.83 1.81 -0.61
N ALA A 43 -4.67 2.03 -1.64
CA ALA A 43 -5.77 1.11 -1.96
C ALA A 43 -5.26 -0.28 -2.43
N LEU A 44 -4.15 -0.32 -3.16
CA LEU A 44 -3.51 -1.56 -3.58
C LEU A 44 -2.92 -2.32 -2.39
N ALA A 45 -2.30 -1.61 -1.44
CA ALA A 45 -1.78 -2.22 -0.22
C ALA A 45 -2.87 -2.92 0.58
N LEU A 46 -4.02 -2.27 0.77
CA LEU A 46 -5.17 -2.88 1.43
C LEU A 46 -5.66 -4.14 0.72
N ARG A 47 -5.68 -4.15 -0.62
CA ARG A 47 -6.03 -5.34 -1.42
C ARG A 47 -5.05 -6.48 -1.20
N ILE A 48 -3.74 -6.21 -1.26
CA ILE A 48 -2.71 -7.22 -1.03
C ILE A 48 -2.84 -7.81 0.37
N LEU A 49 -3.03 -6.96 1.39
CA LEU A 49 -3.21 -7.42 2.76
C LEU A 49 -4.47 -8.29 2.93
N ALA A 50 -5.57 -7.95 2.26
CA ALA A 50 -6.77 -8.77 2.26
C ALA A 50 -6.53 -10.14 1.59
N ASP A 51 -5.93 -10.15 0.40
CA ASP A 51 -5.64 -11.36 -0.36
C ASP A 51 -4.70 -12.32 0.40
N ARG A 52 -3.64 -11.79 1.01
CA ARG A 52 -2.75 -12.56 1.88
C ARG A 52 -3.51 -13.21 3.04
N ARG A 53 -4.42 -12.46 3.67
CA ARG A 53 -5.22 -12.97 4.78
C ARG A 53 -6.17 -14.08 4.34
N GLU A 54 -6.77 -13.97 3.15
CA GLU A 54 -7.64 -15.03 2.58
C GLU A 54 -6.88 -16.32 2.28
N HIS A 55 -5.61 -16.21 1.86
CA HIS A 55 -4.77 -17.36 1.53
C HIS A 55 -3.93 -17.89 2.72
N GLY A 56 -4.10 -17.34 3.92
CA GLY A 56 -3.35 -17.75 5.11
C GLY A 56 -1.87 -17.34 5.09
N GLU A 57 -1.51 -16.35 4.27
CA GLU A 57 -0.18 -15.77 4.23
C GLU A 57 0.04 -14.79 5.40
N PRO A 58 1.30 -14.61 5.83
CA PRO A 58 1.62 -13.66 6.89
C PRO A 58 1.29 -12.22 6.45
N VAL A 59 0.39 -11.59 7.18
CA VAL A 59 0.12 -10.16 7.13
C VAL A 59 0.75 -9.49 8.37
N PRO A 60 1.16 -8.20 8.27
CA PRO A 60 1.43 -7.40 9.47
C PRO A 60 0.27 -7.54 10.46
N GLU A 61 0.57 -7.64 11.76
CA GLU A 61 -0.47 -7.58 12.80
C GLU A 61 -1.30 -6.32 12.61
N LEU A 62 -2.57 -6.49 12.26
CA LEU A 62 -3.58 -5.44 12.15
C LEU A 62 -4.32 -5.26 13.50
N ASP A 63 -3.65 -5.58 14.60
CA ASP A 63 -4.26 -5.61 15.94
C ASP A 63 -4.90 -4.27 16.27
N GLY A 64 -6.18 -4.33 16.68
CA GLY A 64 -7.00 -3.15 16.97
C GLY A 64 -7.62 -2.45 15.75
N LEU A 65 -7.43 -2.97 14.52
CA LEU A 65 -8.14 -2.45 13.34
C LEU A 65 -9.60 -2.92 13.29
N PHE A 66 -9.87 -4.13 13.77
CA PHE A 66 -11.19 -4.73 13.78
C PHE A 66 -11.50 -5.26 15.19
N GLU A 67 -12.63 -4.83 15.74
CA GLU A 67 -13.21 -5.37 16.96
C GLU A 67 -14.42 -6.23 16.56
N ALA A 68 -14.45 -7.48 17.03
CA ALA A 68 -15.66 -8.29 16.93
C ALA A 68 -16.60 -7.85 18.05
N ALA A 69 -17.83 -7.46 17.69
CA ALA A 69 -18.88 -7.13 18.65
C ALA A 69 -19.44 -8.39 19.32
#